data_AF-A0A5C6LZX6-F1
#
_entry.id   AF-A0A5C6LZX6-F1
#
_cell.length_a   1.000
_cell.length_b   1.000
_cell.length_c   1.000
_cell.angle_alpha   90.00
_cell.angle_beta   90.00
_cell.angle_gamma   90.00
#
_symmetry.space_group_name_H-M   'P 1'
#
loop_
_entity.id
_entity.type
_entity.pdbx_description
1 polymer ?
#
loop_
_entity_poly.entity_id
_entity_poly.type
_entity_poly.pdbx_seq_one_letter_code
_entity_poly.pdbx_strand_id
1 'polypeptide(L)'
;MIAIPQLKNKFFCIVDRHSPELTAMVSSYLIEENYYLPIFEIQAVTAPRTHPIANPPDEHTFSQERAEEVATSIRNAIVKLNGAENIIVVGLSEDQKTYLQLPDGFNIITIDCPEDINIFLSPFFEEQRPILSCQPDEILKGLQQAVLTKHWLKIDLQAAPLTFTNNANGSCVVIEDDQSAMAVAAVNYALSVQAEVIVVSPLIDGEERDILYYFSDWKLHGDLSAYDRILNAINTRIGAFSFSGYDYVTFFTAGIPYSLTVGAITCCTYVHMHCWPDHFTFNNILYATQSGTGAGLVFSPLDFNSPVLPSANREIENVSKELSQINIHIHQLVGKQATMYNLSHHLQHYPYDLLHICSHGGKYRVREFARNS
;
A
#
# COMPACT_ATOMS: atom_id res chain seq x y z
N MET A 1 -2.16 -14.45 -17.05
CA MET A 1 -2.97 -13.21 -17.05
C MET A 1 -3.26 -12.92 -15.59
N ILE A 2 -2.84 -11.77 -15.07
CA ILE A 2 -2.99 -11.45 -13.64
C ILE A 2 -4.47 -11.09 -13.42
N ALA A 3 -5.15 -11.79 -12.53
CA ALA A 3 -6.51 -11.46 -12.17
C ALA A 3 -6.49 -10.16 -11.34
N ILE A 4 -7.29 -9.17 -11.76
CA ILE A 4 -7.50 -7.97 -10.95
C ILE A 4 -8.39 -8.38 -9.78
N PRO A 5 -7.96 -8.16 -8.52
CA PRO A 5 -8.78 -8.51 -7.37
C PRO A 5 -10.07 -7.71 -7.36
N GLN A 6 -11.15 -8.29 -6.84
CA GLN A 6 -12.40 -7.57 -6.64
C GLN A 6 -12.44 -6.97 -5.24
N LEU A 7 -13.09 -5.81 -5.07
CA LEU A 7 -13.33 -5.27 -3.74
C LEU A 7 -14.45 -6.05 -3.06
N LYS A 8 -14.21 -6.49 -1.83
CA LYS A 8 -15.30 -7.00 -0.98
C LYS A 8 -16.19 -5.84 -0.61
N ASN A 9 -17.46 -5.90 -0.99
CA ASN A 9 -18.38 -4.79 -0.79
C ASN A 9 -19.18 -4.90 0.50
N LYS A 10 -19.48 -6.10 1.04
CA LYS A 10 -20.34 -6.25 2.24
C LYS A 10 -19.75 -5.70 3.54
N PHE A 11 -18.42 -5.69 3.65
CA PHE A 11 -17.69 -5.31 4.86
C PHE A 11 -16.68 -4.21 4.54
N PHE A 12 -16.56 -3.25 5.45
CA PHE A 12 -15.55 -2.20 5.42
C PHE A 12 -14.94 -2.07 6.81
N CYS A 13 -13.61 -2.19 6.92
CA CYS A 13 -12.92 -2.16 8.20
C CYS A 13 -12.23 -0.81 8.44
N ILE A 14 -12.43 -0.25 9.63
CA ILE A 14 -11.69 0.91 10.14
C ILE A 14 -10.97 0.46 11.40
N VAL A 15 -9.65 0.56 11.40
CA VAL A 15 -8.80 -0.09 12.40
C VAL A 15 -7.85 0.90 13.06
N ASP A 16 -7.54 0.66 14.33
CA ASP A 16 -6.48 1.40 15.01
C ASP A 16 -5.11 0.93 14.52
N ARG A 17 -4.21 1.88 14.24
CA ARG A 17 -2.83 1.60 13.81
C ARG A 17 -2.13 0.61 14.73
N HIS A 18 -2.31 0.78 16.03
CA HIS A 18 -1.58 0.06 17.05
C HIS A 18 -2.25 -1.25 17.47
N SER A 19 -3.24 -1.71 16.70
CA SER A 19 -4.00 -2.92 16.96
C SER A 19 -3.83 -3.99 15.86
N PRO A 20 -2.60 -4.38 15.45
CA PRO A 20 -2.37 -5.34 14.37
C PRO A 20 -2.89 -6.75 14.72
N GLU A 21 -2.75 -7.20 15.97
CA GLU A 21 -3.23 -8.51 16.43
C GLU A 21 -4.75 -8.64 16.25
N LEU A 22 -5.49 -7.68 16.79
CA LEU A 22 -6.95 -7.66 16.71
C LEU A 22 -7.41 -7.54 15.25
N THR A 23 -6.74 -6.68 14.48
CA THR A 23 -7.00 -6.51 13.04
C THR A 23 -6.77 -7.82 12.27
N ALA A 24 -5.71 -8.56 12.55
CA ALA A 24 -5.43 -9.84 11.90
C ALA A 24 -6.45 -10.91 12.28
N MET A 25 -6.85 -11.00 13.55
CA MET A 25 -7.88 -11.94 13.99
C MET A 25 -9.23 -11.65 13.30
N VAL A 26 -9.68 -10.39 13.28
CA VAL A 26 -10.88 -9.95 12.54
C VAL A 26 -10.75 -10.26 11.05
N SER A 27 -9.59 -9.97 10.46
CA SER A 27 -9.31 -10.21 9.05
C SER A 27 -9.40 -11.69 8.68
N SER A 28 -9.04 -12.62 9.57
CA SER A 28 -9.14 -14.06 9.30
C SER A 28 -10.58 -14.56 9.09
N TYR A 29 -11.58 -13.84 9.59
CA TYR A 29 -13.00 -14.12 9.33
C TYR A 29 -13.42 -13.58 7.97
N LEU A 30 -12.92 -12.40 7.60
CA LEU A 30 -13.48 -11.58 6.53
C LEU A 30 -12.73 -11.67 5.21
N ILE A 31 -11.43 -11.98 5.22
CA ILE A 31 -10.63 -12.09 4.00
C ILE A 31 -10.99 -13.38 3.26
N GLU A 32 -11.08 -13.26 1.94
CA GLU A 32 -11.28 -14.34 1.00
C GLU A 32 -10.28 -14.20 -0.15
N GLU A 33 -9.80 -15.31 -0.70
CA GLU A 33 -8.91 -15.27 -1.87
C GLU A 33 -9.58 -14.57 -3.06
N ASN A 34 -8.80 -13.82 -3.85
CA ASN A 34 -9.27 -13.00 -4.99
C ASN A 34 -10.12 -11.77 -4.64
N TYR A 35 -10.41 -11.54 -3.36
CA TYR A 35 -11.11 -10.35 -2.90
C TYR A 35 -10.23 -9.54 -1.97
N TYR A 36 -10.20 -8.22 -2.18
CA TYR A 36 -9.58 -7.29 -1.26
C TYR A 36 -10.63 -6.77 -0.29
N LEU A 37 -10.44 -7.03 1.00
CA LEU A 37 -11.23 -6.41 2.07
C LEU A 37 -10.78 -4.95 2.24
N PRO A 38 -11.66 -3.95 2.15
CA PRO A 38 -11.26 -2.57 2.44
C PRO A 38 -10.90 -2.43 3.94
N ILE A 39 -9.62 -2.20 4.24
CA ILE A 39 -9.09 -1.99 5.59
C ILE A 39 -8.42 -0.63 5.61
N PHE A 40 -8.92 0.28 6.43
CA PHE A 40 -8.41 1.65 6.56
C PHE A 40 -7.94 1.91 7.98
N GLU A 41 -6.77 2.51 8.12
CA GLU A 41 -6.16 2.78 9.42
C GLU A 41 -6.43 4.21 9.88
N ILE A 42 -6.67 4.35 11.19
CA ILE A 42 -6.66 5.62 11.88
C ILE A 42 -5.45 5.68 12.82
N GLN A 43 -4.72 6.78 12.73
CA GLN A 43 -3.61 7.07 13.63
C GLN A 43 -4.12 7.40 15.04
N ALA A 44 -3.27 7.25 16.06
CA ALA A 44 -3.59 7.75 17.39
C ALA A 44 -3.91 9.25 17.35
N VAL A 45 -4.92 9.66 18.12
CA VAL A 45 -5.31 11.07 18.29
C VAL A 45 -5.00 11.51 19.71
N THR A 46 -4.57 12.76 19.87
CA THR A 46 -4.23 13.32 21.19
C THR A 46 -5.42 13.97 21.91
N ALA A 47 -6.53 14.21 21.20
CA ALA A 47 -7.74 14.81 21.74
C ALA A 47 -8.97 14.41 20.89
N PRO A 48 -10.18 14.37 21.47
CA PRO A 48 -11.41 14.15 20.72
C PRO A 48 -11.71 15.34 19.79
N ARG A 49 -12.50 15.11 18.75
CA ARG A 49 -12.86 16.13 17.77
C ARG A 49 -13.58 17.34 18.36
N THR A 50 -14.33 17.16 19.45
CA THR A 50 -15.02 18.25 20.14
C THR A 50 -14.08 19.21 20.86
N HIS A 51 -12.79 18.84 20.98
CA HIS A 51 -11.78 19.73 21.54
C HIS A 51 -11.54 20.91 20.59
N PRO A 52 -11.65 22.17 21.04
CA PRO A 52 -11.46 23.33 20.17
C PRO A 52 -10.07 23.34 19.55
N ILE A 53 -9.98 23.52 18.24
CA ILE A 53 -8.70 23.78 17.58
C ILE A 53 -8.22 25.17 18.03
N ALA A 54 -7.12 25.21 18.77
CA ALA A 54 -6.58 26.44 19.32
C ALA A 54 -6.03 27.38 18.22
N ASN A 55 -6.16 28.69 18.45
CA ASN A 55 -5.44 29.70 17.69
C ASN A 55 -4.74 30.66 18.67
N PRO A 56 -3.40 30.63 18.78
CA PRO A 56 -2.44 29.88 17.93
C PRO A 56 -2.51 28.35 18.11
N PRO A 57 -2.00 27.57 17.14
CA PRO A 57 -1.96 26.11 17.22
C PRO A 57 -1.27 25.62 18.49
N ASP A 58 -1.84 24.57 19.08
CA ASP A 58 -1.31 23.87 20.24
C ASP A 58 -0.75 22.48 19.88
N GLU A 59 -0.42 21.68 20.89
CA GLU A 59 0.12 20.33 20.70
C GLU A 59 -0.87 19.34 20.08
N HIS A 60 -2.17 19.63 20.11
CA HIS A 60 -3.21 18.75 19.58
C HIS A 60 -3.54 19.07 18.12
N THR A 61 -3.40 20.33 17.71
CA THR A 61 -3.87 20.85 16.42
C THR A 61 -3.48 19.96 15.23
N PHE A 62 -2.21 19.57 15.10
CA PHE A 62 -1.75 18.70 14.00
C PHE A 62 -2.34 17.27 14.03
N SER A 63 -2.57 16.73 15.22
CA SER A 63 -3.20 15.42 15.39
C SER A 63 -4.66 15.47 14.97
N GLN A 64 -5.38 16.53 15.35
CA GLN A 64 -6.78 16.73 14.98
C GLN A 64 -6.95 16.95 13.47
N GLU A 65 -6.15 17.83 12.85
CA GLU A 65 -6.19 18.09 11.41
C GLU A 65 -5.96 16.81 10.60
N ARG A 66 -4.94 16.02 10.96
CA ARG A 66 -4.68 14.72 10.32
C ARG A 66 -5.85 13.74 10.48
N ALA A 67 -6.44 13.69 11.67
CA ALA A 67 -7.57 12.80 11.92
C ALA A 67 -8.81 13.19 11.12
N GLU A 68 -9.08 14.49 10.95
CA GLU A 68 -10.17 14.98 10.11
C GLU A 68 -9.95 14.67 8.62
N GLU A 69 -8.72 14.82 8.13
CA GLU A 69 -8.34 14.45 6.75
C GLU A 69 -8.52 12.95 6.50
N VAL A 70 -8.03 12.11 7.41
CA VAL A 70 -8.17 10.65 7.32
C VAL A 70 -9.65 10.25 7.39
N ALA A 71 -10.42 10.78 8.34
CA ALA A 71 -11.85 10.48 8.47
C ALA A 71 -12.64 10.88 7.21
N THR A 72 -12.31 12.03 6.62
CA THR A 72 -12.91 12.48 5.36
C THR A 72 -12.58 11.51 4.22
N SER A 73 -11.34 11.05 4.15
CA SER A 73 -10.87 10.13 3.11
C SER A 73 -11.51 8.75 3.25
N ILE A 74 -11.63 8.23 4.47
CA ILE A 74 -12.37 6.99 4.79
C ILE A 74 -13.83 7.11 4.39
N ARG A 75 -14.50 8.21 4.74
CA ARG A 75 -15.90 8.44 4.34
C ARG A 75 -16.06 8.41 2.82
N ASN A 76 -15.15 9.06 2.10
CA ASN A 76 -15.16 9.04 0.64
C ASN A 76 -14.94 7.63 0.09
N ALA A 77 -14.07 6.83 0.70
CA ALA A 77 -13.85 5.43 0.32
C ALA A 77 -15.09 4.56 0.53
N ILE A 78 -15.81 4.71 1.67
CA ILE A 78 -17.07 4.02 1.95
C ILE A 78 -18.11 4.32 0.87
N VAL A 79 -18.28 5.61 0.53
CA VAL A 79 -19.24 6.05 -0.50
C VAL A 79 -18.84 5.49 -1.88
N LYS A 80 -17.55 5.51 -2.22
CA LYS A 80 -17.03 5.00 -3.49
C LYS A 80 -17.17 3.48 -3.64
N LEU A 81 -16.99 2.73 -2.55
CA LEU A 81 -17.15 1.28 -2.56
C LEU A 81 -18.57 0.87 -2.97
N ASN A 82 -19.58 1.68 -2.61
CA ASN A 82 -20.98 1.54 -2.99
C ASN A 82 -21.52 0.10 -2.87
N GLY A 83 -21.93 -0.27 -1.67
CA GLY A 83 -22.41 -1.63 -1.36
C GLY A 83 -22.00 -2.16 0.00
N ALA A 84 -21.30 -1.35 0.81
CA ALA A 84 -21.08 -1.63 2.23
C ALA A 84 -22.41 -1.77 2.97
N GLU A 85 -22.53 -2.88 3.70
CA GLU A 85 -23.66 -3.13 4.60
C GLU A 85 -23.19 -2.99 6.05
N ASN A 86 -21.95 -3.41 6.32
CA ASN A 86 -21.37 -3.46 7.66
C ASN A 86 -20.06 -2.68 7.70
N ILE A 87 -19.95 -1.76 8.66
CA ILE A 87 -18.69 -1.09 9.01
C ILE A 87 -18.18 -1.71 10.30
N ILE A 88 -16.99 -2.29 10.24
CA ILE A 88 -16.34 -2.93 11.39
C ILE A 88 -15.28 -1.97 11.91
N VAL A 89 -15.46 -1.53 13.15
CA VAL A 89 -14.55 -0.66 13.87
C VAL A 89 -13.72 -1.52 14.82
N VAL A 90 -12.40 -1.56 14.63
CA VAL A 90 -11.51 -2.48 15.35
C VAL A 90 -10.51 -1.71 16.20
N GLY A 91 -10.59 -1.88 17.52
CA GLY A 91 -9.61 -1.36 18.48
C GLY A 91 -9.50 0.17 18.58
N LEU A 92 -10.41 0.93 17.97
CA LEU A 92 -10.36 2.39 18.04
C LEU A 92 -10.64 2.89 19.47
N SER A 93 -9.89 3.89 19.92
CA SER A 93 -10.18 4.64 21.12
C SER A 93 -11.46 5.47 20.98
N GLU A 94 -12.06 5.86 22.11
CA GLU A 94 -13.23 6.74 22.11
C GLU A 94 -12.94 8.09 21.42
N ASP A 95 -11.73 8.64 21.61
CA ASP A 95 -11.32 9.87 20.95
C ASP A 95 -11.21 9.68 19.42
N GLN A 96 -10.63 8.58 18.95
CA GLN A 96 -10.57 8.26 17.50
C GLN A 96 -11.99 8.14 16.91
N LYS A 97 -12.90 7.47 17.63
CA LYS A 97 -14.31 7.30 17.22
C LYS A 97 -15.01 8.65 17.01
N THR A 98 -14.65 9.71 17.77
CA THR A 98 -15.26 11.05 17.58
C THR A 98 -14.99 11.71 16.23
N TYR A 99 -13.94 11.30 15.51
CA TYR A 99 -13.62 11.81 14.17
C TYR A 99 -14.44 11.13 13.08
N LEU A 100 -14.93 9.92 13.33
CA LEU A 100 -15.70 9.13 12.39
C LEU A 100 -17.14 9.64 12.27
N GLN A 101 -17.38 10.48 11.28
CA GLN A 101 -18.74 10.79 10.80
C GLN A 101 -19.18 9.76 9.77
N LEU A 102 -19.48 8.54 10.23
CA LEU A 102 -19.98 7.48 9.38
C LEU A 102 -21.36 7.85 8.83
N PRO A 103 -21.67 7.58 7.55
CA PRO A 103 -22.99 7.89 7.02
C PRO A 103 -24.08 7.01 7.66
N ASP A 104 -25.33 7.46 7.62
CA ASP A 104 -26.46 6.67 8.13
C ASP A 104 -26.70 5.42 7.27
N GLY A 105 -27.32 4.40 7.86
CA GLY A 105 -27.80 3.21 7.16
C GLY A 105 -26.83 2.02 7.11
N PHE A 106 -25.62 2.15 7.67
CA PHE A 106 -24.72 1.01 7.88
C PHE A 106 -24.96 0.34 9.24
N ASN A 107 -24.74 -0.97 9.29
CA ASN A 107 -24.59 -1.69 10.55
C ASN A 107 -23.17 -1.47 11.08
N ILE A 108 -23.02 -0.77 12.20
CA ILE A 108 -21.72 -0.51 12.82
C ILE A 108 -21.45 -1.59 13.86
N ILE A 109 -20.37 -2.34 13.66
CA ILE A 109 -19.91 -3.41 14.55
C ILE A 109 -18.60 -2.96 15.18
N THR A 110 -18.60 -2.80 16.51
CA THR A 110 -17.39 -2.45 17.25
C THR A 110 -16.78 -3.71 17.85
N ILE A 111 -15.48 -3.89 17.63
CA ILE A 111 -14.67 -4.98 18.17
C ILE A 111 -13.53 -4.34 18.93
N ASP A 112 -13.61 -4.34 20.26
CA ASP A 112 -12.61 -3.71 21.12
C ASP A 112 -11.66 -4.77 21.72
N CYS A 113 -12.06 -6.06 21.76
CA CYS A 113 -11.23 -7.15 22.25
C CYS A 113 -11.43 -8.49 21.48
N PRO A 114 -10.56 -9.49 21.67
CA PRO A 114 -10.65 -10.77 20.96
C PRO A 114 -11.95 -11.54 21.20
N GLU A 115 -12.55 -11.41 22.39
CA GLU A 115 -13.80 -12.07 22.76
C GLU A 115 -15.00 -11.56 21.93
N ASP A 116 -14.97 -10.28 21.53
CA ASP A 116 -16.00 -9.64 20.72
C ASP A 116 -16.10 -10.28 19.33
N ILE A 117 -14.98 -10.76 18.78
CA ILE A 117 -14.88 -11.26 17.41
C ILE A 117 -15.90 -12.38 17.17
N ASN A 118 -15.89 -13.42 18.01
CA ASN A 118 -16.79 -14.55 17.81
C ASN A 118 -18.25 -14.17 18.09
N ILE A 119 -18.49 -13.24 19.02
CA ILE A 119 -19.85 -12.79 19.36
C ILE A 119 -20.47 -12.04 18.18
N PHE A 120 -19.73 -11.13 17.55
CA PHE A 120 -20.28 -10.25 16.52
C PHE A 120 -20.07 -10.75 15.09
N LEU A 121 -19.00 -11.48 14.79
CA LEU A 121 -18.69 -11.90 13.42
C LEU A 121 -19.16 -13.31 13.08
N SER A 122 -19.20 -14.24 14.04
CA SER A 122 -19.64 -15.62 13.74
C SER A 122 -21.06 -15.72 13.14
N PRO A 123 -22.04 -14.86 13.48
CA PRO A 123 -23.37 -14.95 12.87
C PRO A 123 -23.40 -14.70 11.35
N PHE A 124 -22.34 -14.12 10.77
CA PHE A 124 -22.23 -13.91 9.32
C PHE A 124 -21.76 -15.15 8.55
N PHE A 125 -21.38 -16.23 9.24
CA PHE A 125 -20.81 -17.44 8.63
C PHE A 125 -21.56 -18.69 9.09
N GLU A 126 -21.99 -19.51 8.12
CA GLU A 126 -22.71 -20.76 8.41
C GLU A 126 -21.76 -21.88 8.87
N GLU A 127 -20.53 -21.90 8.35
CA GLU A 127 -19.54 -22.93 8.64
C GLU A 127 -18.61 -22.50 9.79
N GLN A 128 -18.51 -23.35 10.81
CA GLN A 128 -17.45 -23.21 11.80
C GLN A 128 -16.11 -23.57 11.16
N ARG A 129 -15.13 -22.67 11.31
CA ARG A 129 -13.76 -22.90 10.87
C ARG A 129 -12.91 -23.39 12.04
N PRO A 130 -11.96 -24.31 11.81
CA PRO A 130 -10.97 -24.66 12.82
C PRO A 130 -10.12 -23.45 13.21
N ILE A 131 -9.49 -23.49 14.39
CA ILE A 131 -8.64 -22.40 14.88
C ILE A 131 -7.18 -22.71 14.53
N LEU A 132 -6.48 -21.74 13.94
CA LEU A 132 -5.04 -21.72 13.79
C LEU A 132 -4.46 -20.77 14.85
N SER A 133 -3.66 -21.31 15.77
CA SER A 133 -2.93 -20.50 16.74
C SER A 133 -1.56 -20.10 16.20
N CYS A 134 -1.15 -18.85 16.38
CA CYS A 134 0.22 -18.40 16.10
C CYS A 134 0.75 -17.50 17.22
N GLN A 135 2.08 -17.34 17.28
CA GLN A 135 2.71 -16.40 18.19
C GLN A 135 2.52 -14.94 17.71
N PRO A 136 2.62 -13.94 18.59
CA PRO A 136 2.50 -12.52 18.21
C PRO A 136 3.52 -12.05 17.16
N ASP A 137 4.73 -12.60 17.14
CA ASP A 137 5.75 -12.26 16.13
C ASP A 137 5.52 -12.95 14.78
N GLU A 138 4.52 -13.83 14.70
CA GLU A 138 4.13 -14.55 13.48
C GLU A 138 2.77 -14.10 12.92
N ILE A 139 2.16 -13.02 13.43
CA ILE A 139 0.78 -12.60 13.08
C ILE A 139 0.53 -12.54 11.57
N LEU A 140 1.41 -11.88 10.81
CA LEU A 140 1.21 -11.68 9.36
C LEU A 140 1.23 -13.00 8.59
N LYS A 141 2.17 -13.87 8.96
CA LYS A 141 2.27 -15.23 8.42
C LYS A 141 1.06 -16.06 8.84
N GLY A 142 0.73 -16.04 10.13
CA GLY A 142 -0.43 -16.71 10.70
C GLY A 142 -1.73 -16.34 10.01
N LEU A 143 -1.95 -15.05 9.71
CA LEU A 143 -3.09 -14.60 8.93
C LEU A 143 -3.11 -15.19 7.52
N GLN A 144 -1.98 -15.14 6.80
CA GLN A 144 -1.88 -15.73 5.47
C GLN A 144 -2.25 -17.21 5.49
N GLN A 145 -1.65 -17.98 6.41
CA GLN A 145 -1.93 -19.41 6.54
C GLN A 145 -3.36 -19.68 6.98
N ALA A 146 -3.92 -18.89 7.91
CA ALA A 146 -5.29 -19.03 8.36
C ALA A 146 -6.27 -18.88 7.20
N VAL A 147 -6.10 -17.87 6.35
CA VAL A 147 -6.95 -17.67 5.17
C VAL A 147 -6.80 -18.83 4.18
N LEU A 148 -5.56 -19.18 3.80
CA LEU A 148 -5.30 -20.26 2.82
C LEU A 148 -5.81 -21.63 3.28
N THR A 149 -5.78 -21.89 4.58
CA THR A 149 -6.24 -23.16 5.17
C THR A 149 -7.66 -23.09 5.70
N LYS A 150 -8.38 -21.97 5.51
CA LYS A 150 -9.74 -21.73 6.00
C LYS A 150 -9.90 -21.92 7.52
N HIS A 151 -8.93 -21.43 8.29
CA HIS A 151 -8.98 -21.38 9.75
C HIS A 151 -9.32 -19.96 10.23
N TRP A 152 -9.85 -19.86 11.45
CA TRP A 152 -9.85 -18.61 12.22
C TRP A 152 -8.51 -18.45 12.93
N LEU A 153 -7.95 -17.25 12.89
CA LEU A 153 -6.69 -16.95 13.55
C LEU A 153 -6.91 -16.69 15.03
N LYS A 154 -6.04 -17.25 15.87
CA LYS A 154 -5.93 -16.93 17.30
C LYS A 154 -4.48 -16.61 17.64
N ILE A 155 -4.25 -15.55 18.39
CA ILE A 155 -2.91 -15.24 18.91
C ILE A 155 -2.71 -15.97 20.24
N ASP A 156 -1.61 -16.70 20.35
CA ASP A 156 -1.27 -17.52 21.52
C ASP A 156 0.26 -17.56 21.73
N LEU A 157 0.72 -17.07 22.88
CA LEU A 157 2.13 -17.04 23.27
C LEU A 157 2.78 -18.43 23.36
N GLN A 158 1.96 -19.49 23.49
CA GLN A 158 2.43 -20.87 23.57
C GLN A 158 2.21 -21.65 22.27
N ALA A 159 1.82 -20.98 21.18
CA ALA A 159 1.68 -21.62 19.88
C ALA A 159 3.01 -22.22 19.42
N ALA A 160 2.95 -23.36 18.74
CA ALA A 160 4.11 -23.89 18.05
C ALA A 160 4.49 -22.97 16.87
N PRO A 161 5.78 -22.83 16.53
CA PRO A 161 6.21 -22.06 15.38
C PRO A 161 5.51 -22.53 14.10
N LEU A 162 5.08 -21.59 13.27
CA LEU A 162 4.40 -21.94 12.03
C LEU A 162 5.38 -22.54 11.00
N THR A 163 4.90 -23.54 10.26
CA THR A 163 5.66 -24.13 9.14
C THR A 163 5.08 -23.66 7.82
N PHE A 164 5.86 -22.88 7.07
CA PHE A 164 5.46 -22.37 5.76
C PHE A 164 6.05 -23.18 4.62
N THR A 165 5.20 -23.47 3.64
CA THR A 165 5.65 -23.91 2.32
C THR A 165 5.31 -22.81 1.34
N ASN A 166 6.35 -22.20 0.79
CA ASN A 166 6.20 -21.16 -0.21
C ASN A 166 5.84 -21.83 -1.54
N ASN A 167 4.67 -21.48 -2.07
CA ASN A 167 4.27 -21.85 -3.42
C ASN A 167 4.45 -20.61 -4.29
N ALA A 168 5.51 -20.62 -5.10
CA ALA A 168 5.81 -19.53 -6.02
C ALA A 168 4.67 -19.39 -7.05
N ASN A 169 3.76 -18.45 -6.80
CA ASN A 169 2.58 -18.21 -7.64
C ASN A 169 2.77 -17.04 -8.61
N GLY A 170 3.95 -16.94 -9.23
CA GLY A 170 4.25 -15.93 -10.25
C GLY A 170 4.28 -14.48 -9.78
N SER A 171 3.81 -14.17 -8.56
CA SER A 171 3.87 -12.85 -7.93
C SER A 171 4.26 -12.92 -6.46
N CYS A 172 4.86 -11.85 -5.97
CA CYS A 172 5.34 -11.74 -4.60
C CYS A 172 5.00 -10.36 -4.00
N VAL A 173 4.66 -10.34 -2.72
CA VAL A 173 4.51 -9.14 -1.91
C VAL A 173 5.49 -9.21 -0.75
N VAL A 174 6.41 -8.25 -0.69
CA VAL A 174 7.35 -8.09 0.42
C VAL A 174 6.79 -7.04 1.36
N ILE A 175 6.72 -7.36 2.65
CA ILE A 175 6.10 -6.52 3.69
C ILE A 175 7.13 -6.29 4.78
N GLU A 176 7.50 -5.02 5.01
CA GLU A 176 8.18 -4.61 6.23
C GLU A 176 7.19 -4.61 7.40
N ASP A 177 7.45 -5.46 8.39
CA ASP A 177 6.59 -5.59 9.57
C ASP A 177 6.89 -4.50 10.59
N ASP A 178 6.29 -3.32 10.40
CA ASP A 178 6.37 -2.20 11.36
C ASP A 178 5.40 -2.34 12.55
N GLN A 179 4.81 -3.53 12.73
CA GLN A 179 3.80 -3.82 13.76
C GLN A 179 2.56 -2.92 13.67
N SER A 180 2.27 -2.35 12.49
CA SER A 180 1.04 -1.60 12.26
C SER A 180 -0.06 -2.47 11.66
N ALA A 181 -1.30 -2.00 11.77
CA ALA A 181 -2.42 -2.60 11.07
C ALA A 181 -2.27 -2.53 9.53
N MET A 182 -1.43 -1.63 8.98
CA MET A 182 -1.14 -1.61 7.55
C MET A 182 -0.36 -2.83 7.06
N ALA A 183 0.46 -3.45 7.90
CA ALA A 183 1.13 -4.70 7.52
C ALA A 183 0.10 -5.83 7.34
N VAL A 184 -0.98 -5.82 8.12
CA VAL A 184 -2.14 -6.71 7.95
C VAL A 184 -2.88 -6.42 6.65
N ALA A 185 -3.10 -5.14 6.31
CA ALA A 185 -3.70 -4.75 5.03
C ALA A 185 -2.85 -5.14 3.82
N ALA A 186 -1.51 -5.18 3.97
CA ALA A 186 -0.60 -5.68 2.94
C ALA A 186 -0.73 -7.20 2.73
N VAL A 187 -0.92 -7.99 3.80
CA VAL A 187 -1.24 -9.43 3.69
C VAL A 187 -2.57 -9.64 2.98
N ASN A 188 -3.59 -8.87 3.33
CA ASN A 188 -4.89 -8.86 2.63
C ASN A 188 -4.73 -8.55 1.13
N TYR A 189 -3.93 -7.55 0.77
CA TYR A 189 -3.60 -7.29 -0.62
C TYR A 189 -2.94 -8.50 -1.29
N ALA A 190 -1.91 -9.08 -0.67
CA ALA A 190 -1.21 -10.24 -1.22
C ALA A 190 -2.15 -11.43 -1.47
N LEU A 191 -3.04 -11.74 -0.52
CA LEU A 191 -4.06 -12.78 -0.66
C LEU A 191 -5.06 -12.46 -1.79
N SER A 192 -5.44 -11.18 -1.95
CA SER A 192 -6.35 -10.76 -3.02
C SER A 192 -5.76 -10.94 -4.42
N VAL A 193 -4.44 -10.79 -4.57
CA VAL A 193 -3.72 -11.01 -5.84
C VAL A 193 -3.06 -12.39 -5.94
N GLN A 194 -3.34 -13.29 -4.98
CA GLN A 194 -2.76 -14.63 -4.89
C GLN A 194 -1.22 -14.67 -4.87
N ALA A 195 -0.59 -13.64 -4.31
CA ALA A 195 0.85 -13.51 -4.23
C ALA A 195 1.44 -14.24 -3.01
N GLU A 196 2.70 -14.66 -3.16
CA GLU A 196 3.52 -15.10 -2.03
C GLU A 196 3.84 -13.91 -1.13
N VAL A 197 3.69 -14.10 0.19
CA VAL A 197 4.04 -13.08 1.19
C VAL A 197 5.44 -13.34 1.73
N ILE A 198 6.29 -12.32 1.71
CA ILE A 198 7.58 -12.32 2.39
C ILE A 198 7.55 -11.22 3.44
N VAL A 199 7.61 -11.62 4.70
CA VAL A 199 7.68 -10.69 5.81
C VAL A 199 9.15 -10.46 6.16
N VAL A 200 9.56 -9.21 6.22
CA VAL A 200 10.92 -8.78 6.57
C VAL A 200 10.89 -7.81 7.74
N SER A 201 12.00 -7.74 8.47
CA SER A 201 12.14 -6.79 9.58
C SER A 201 12.02 -5.34 9.09
N PRO A 202 11.37 -4.45 9.87
CA PRO A 202 11.21 -3.06 9.50
C PRO A 202 12.56 -2.31 9.54
N LEU A 203 12.54 -1.05 9.11
CA LEU A 203 13.64 -0.12 9.41
C LEU A 203 13.68 0.16 10.92
N ILE A 204 14.87 0.14 11.51
CA ILE A 204 15.08 0.63 12.87
C ILE A 204 15.34 2.15 12.83
N ASP A 205 15.11 2.82 13.97
CA ASP A 205 15.25 4.27 14.09
C ASP A 205 16.60 4.78 13.54
N GLY A 206 16.52 5.73 12.61
CA GLY A 206 17.68 6.36 11.98
C GLY A 206 18.18 5.68 10.71
N GLU A 207 17.86 4.40 10.45
CA GLU A 207 18.31 3.72 9.23
C GLU A 207 17.70 4.33 7.97
N GLU A 208 16.46 4.81 8.00
CA GLU A 208 15.85 5.51 6.86
C GLU A 208 16.71 6.70 6.41
N ARG A 209 17.14 7.52 7.38
CA ARG A 209 18.00 8.67 7.12
C ARG A 209 19.36 8.24 6.58
N ASP A 210 19.93 7.18 7.12
CA ASP A 210 21.21 6.63 6.66
C ASP A 210 21.09 6.11 5.23
N ILE A 211 20.02 5.38 4.90
CA ILE A 211 19.76 4.90 3.54
C ILE A 211 19.60 6.06 2.56
N LEU A 212 18.85 7.10 2.93
CA LEU A 212 18.71 8.31 2.11
C LEU A 212 20.07 9.00 1.90
N TYR A 213 20.89 9.09 2.95
CA TYR A 213 22.23 9.64 2.88
C TYR A 213 23.13 8.81 1.96
N TYR A 214 23.18 7.48 2.12
CA TYR A 214 23.96 6.60 1.25
C TYR A 214 23.46 6.65 -0.20
N PHE A 215 22.15 6.78 -0.41
CA PHE A 215 21.58 6.90 -1.75
C PHE A 215 22.03 8.20 -2.41
N SER A 216 22.02 9.31 -1.67
CA SER A 216 22.55 10.60 -2.12
C SER A 216 24.03 10.52 -2.48
N ASP A 217 24.87 9.95 -1.60
CA ASP A 217 26.30 9.81 -1.85
C ASP A 217 26.60 8.92 -3.06
N TRP A 218 25.89 7.81 -3.20
CA TRP A 218 26.01 6.96 -4.38
C TRP A 218 25.60 7.70 -5.67
N LYS A 219 24.44 8.37 -5.68
CA LYS A 219 23.90 8.99 -6.90
C LYS A 219 24.62 10.27 -7.31
N LEU A 220 25.04 11.10 -6.35
CA LEU A 220 25.66 12.39 -6.63
C LEU A 220 27.18 12.28 -6.75
N HIS A 221 27.83 11.41 -5.97
CA HIS A 221 29.29 11.31 -5.91
C HIS A 221 29.84 10.01 -6.51
N GLY A 222 28.99 9.06 -6.89
CA GLY A 222 29.42 7.77 -7.42
C GLY A 222 30.09 6.87 -6.37
N ASP A 223 29.81 7.08 -5.09
CA ASP A 223 30.42 6.32 -4.00
C ASP A 223 29.90 4.86 -3.97
N LEU A 224 30.75 3.92 -4.38
CA LEU A 224 30.43 2.49 -4.39
C LEU A 224 30.32 1.91 -2.97
N SER A 225 31.01 2.49 -1.99
CA SER A 225 30.89 2.02 -0.60
C SER A 225 29.51 2.36 -0.02
N ALA A 226 28.92 3.49 -0.43
CA ALA A 226 27.56 3.84 -0.09
C ALA A 226 26.55 2.88 -0.75
N TYR A 227 26.77 2.52 -2.02
CA TYR A 227 25.98 1.49 -2.70
C TYR A 227 26.03 0.14 -2.00
N ASP A 228 27.23 -0.32 -1.60
CA ASP A 228 27.41 -1.59 -0.88
C ASP A 228 26.68 -1.58 0.48
N ARG A 229 26.65 -0.44 1.18
CA ARG A 229 25.89 -0.29 2.43
C ARG A 229 24.38 -0.45 2.21
N ILE A 230 23.84 0.13 1.14
CA ILE A 230 22.42 -0.03 0.77
C ILE A 230 22.12 -1.49 0.46
N LEU A 231 22.96 -2.14 -0.36
CA LEU A 231 22.81 -3.56 -0.68
C LEU A 231 22.87 -4.44 0.57
N ASN A 232 23.78 -4.15 1.50
CA ASN A 232 23.87 -4.88 2.75
C ASN A 232 22.62 -4.73 3.62
N ALA A 233 22.07 -3.51 3.70
CA ALA A 233 20.82 -3.23 4.42
C ALA A 233 19.62 -3.99 3.82
N ILE A 234 19.57 -4.12 2.49
CA ILE A 234 18.58 -4.92 1.77
C ILE A 234 18.77 -6.42 2.03
N ASN A 235 19.99 -6.93 1.82
CA ASN A 235 20.30 -8.36 1.90
C ASN A 235 20.16 -8.91 3.31
N THR A 236 20.37 -8.09 4.34
CA THR A 236 20.15 -8.49 5.74
C THR A 236 18.66 -8.75 6.04
N ARG A 237 17.76 -8.07 5.32
CA ARG A 237 16.30 -8.20 5.48
C ARG A 237 15.70 -9.29 4.61
N ILE A 238 16.00 -9.26 3.30
CA ILE A 238 15.45 -10.20 2.33
C ILE A 238 16.18 -11.57 2.39
N GLY A 239 17.41 -11.58 2.92
CA GLY A 239 18.25 -12.78 2.98
C GLY A 239 18.68 -13.27 1.60
N ALA A 240 18.81 -14.58 1.46
CA ALA A 240 19.17 -15.24 0.20
C ALA A 240 17.98 -15.48 -0.75
N PHE A 241 16.86 -14.77 -0.53
CA PHE A 241 15.66 -14.95 -1.34
C PHE A 241 15.91 -14.52 -2.78
N SER A 242 15.51 -15.37 -3.74
CA SER A 242 15.63 -15.04 -5.16
C SER A 242 14.28 -14.61 -5.72
N PHE A 243 14.25 -13.42 -6.31
CA PHE A 243 13.09 -12.96 -7.09
C PHE A 243 13.02 -13.58 -8.49
N SER A 244 13.98 -14.44 -8.85
CA SER A 244 13.97 -15.14 -10.14
C SER A 244 12.77 -16.09 -10.22
N GLY A 245 11.83 -15.81 -11.11
CA GLY A 245 10.61 -16.62 -11.29
C GLY A 245 9.32 -15.86 -11.00
N TYR A 246 9.42 -14.65 -10.43
CA TYR A 246 8.27 -13.75 -10.27
C TYR A 246 8.14 -12.82 -11.48
N ASP A 247 6.91 -12.71 -11.98
CA ASP A 247 6.51 -11.76 -13.01
C ASP A 247 6.55 -10.32 -12.46
N TYR A 248 6.12 -10.15 -11.20
CA TYR A 248 6.19 -8.88 -10.48
C TYR A 248 6.33 -9.06 -8.97
N VAL A 249 6.83 -8.01 -8.33
CA VAL A 249 6.97 -7.89 -6.88
C VAL A 249 6.38 -6.56 -6.42
N THR A 250 5.57 -6.58 -5.36
CA THR A 250 5.11 -5.36 -4.69
C THR A 250 5.78 -5.23 -3.33
N PHE A 251 6.38 -4.08 -3.04
CA PHE A 251 7.05 -3.79 -1.78
C PHE A 251 6.18 -2.86 -0.95
N PHE A 252 5.70 -3.34 0.20
CA PHE A 252 5.15 -2.52 1.27
C PHE A 252 6.31 -2.16 2.20
N THR A 253 6.85 -0.95 2.05
CA THR A 253 8.13 -0.53 2.67
C THR A 253 8.04 0.88 3.21
N ALA A 254 8.84 1.19 4.24
CA ALA A 254 9.08 2.54 4.74
C ALA A 254 10.12 3.33 3.89
N GLY A 255 10.57 2.79 2.76
CA GLY A 255 11.41 3.53 1.79
C GLY A 255 12.68 2.82 1.35
N ILE A 256 12.87 1.54 1.68
CA ILE A 256 14.03 0.76 1.23
C ILE A 256 13.93 0.50 -0.29
N PRO A 257 14.99 0.78 -1.08
CA PRO A 257 14.98 0.57 -2.52
C PRO A 257 15.25 -0.90 -2.89
N TYR A 258 14.38 -1.82 -2.48
CA TYR A 258 14.53 -3.26 -2.69
C TYR A 258 14.74 -3.68 -4.14
N SER A 259 14.26 -2.90 -5.11
CA SER A 259 14.46 -3.14 -6.54
C SER A 259 15.93 -3.14 -6.96
N LEU A 260 16.87 -2.69 -6.13
CA LEU A 260 18.30 -2.83 -6.40
C LEU A 260 18.77 -4.29 -6.39
N THR A 261 18.05 -5.19 -5.71
CA THR A 261 18.34 -6.63 -5.69
C THR A 261 17.37 -7.44 -6.55
N VAL A 262 16.34 -6.81 -7.11
CA VAL A 262 15.43 -7.44 -8.05
C VAL A 262 16.05 -7.45 -9.45
N GLY A 263 16.10 -8.63 -10.08
CA GLY A 263 16.67 -8.77 -11.43
C GLY A 263 15.94 -7.91 -12.47
N ALA A 264 16.65 -7.54 -13.54
CA ALA A 264 16.20 -6.56 -14.55
C ALA A 264 14.89 -6.92 -15.32
N ILE A 265 14.32 -8.10 -15.11
CA ILE A 265 13.14 -8.59 -15.84
C ILE A 265 11.85 -8.44 -15.02
N THR A 266 11.95 -8.44 -13.69
CA THR A 266 10.80 -8.46 -12.80
C THR A 266 10.28 -7.04 -12.58
N CYS A 267 8.98 -6.83 -12.78
CA CYS A 267 8.35 -5.54 -12.52
C CYS A 267 8.25 -5.29 -11.01
N CYS A 268 8.51 -4.07 -10.56
CA CYS A 268 8.43 -3.70 -9.14
C CYS A 268 7.41 -2.59 -8.94
N THR A 269 6.57 -2.75 -7.92
CA THR A 269 5.68 -1.70 -7.41
C THR A 269 6.05 -1.40 -5.97
N TYR A 270 5.94 -0.14 -5.56
CA TYR A 270 6.20 0.29 -4.20
C TYR A 270 4.94 0.90 -3.60
N VAL A 271 4.62 0.48 -2.38
CA VAL A 271 3.58 1.05 -1.53
C VAL A 271 4.27 1.53 -0.26
N HIS A 272 4.24 2.84 -0.03
CA HIS A 272 4.93 3.42 1.11
C HIS A 272 4.08 3.28 2.37
N MET A 273 4.60 2.58 3.39
CA MET A 273 3.86 2.22 4.60
C MET A 273 3.40 3.44 5.43
N HIS A 274 4.06 4.58 5.25
CA HIS A 274 3.72 5.82 5.97
C HIS A 274 3.00 6.87 5.11
N CYS A 275 2.60 6.52 3.89
CA CYS A 275 1.90 7.44 2.97
C CYS A 275 0.56 6.87 2.50
N TRP A 276 -0.34 6.59 3.46
CA TRP A 276 -1.69 6.08 3.22
C TRP A 276 -1.74 4.82 2.31
N PRO A 277 -1.04 3.74 2.71
CA PRO A 277 -0.96 2.52 1.91
C PRO A 277 -2.35 1.87 1.71
N ASP A 278 -3.27 2.04 2.65
CA ASP A 278 -4.68 1.64 2.56
C ASP A 278 -5.40 2.33 1.38
N HIS A 279 -5.37 3.66 1.34
CA HIS A 279 -5.98 4.46 0.29
C HIS A 279 -5.35 4.20 -1.06
N PHE A 280 -4.01 4.08 -1.11
CA PHE A 280 -3.31 3.73 -2.33
C PHE A 280 -3.80 2.39 -2.87
N THR A 281 -3.82 1.35 -2.03
CA THR A 281 -4.21 0.00 -2.45
C THR A 281 -5.67 -0.05 -2.87
N PHE A 282 -6.58 0.46 -2.03
CA PHE A 282 -8.01 0.51 -2.31
C PHE A 282 -8.32 1.22 -3.63
N ASN A 283 -7.78 2.42 -3.84
CA ASN A 283 -8.05 3.19 -5.06
C ASN A 283 -7.48 2.48 -6.29
N ASN A 284 -6.27 1.91 -6.22
CA ASN A 284 -5.71 1.18 -7.36
C ASN A 284 -6.61 0.00 -7.77
N ILE A 285 -7.16 -0.74 -6.82
CA ILE A 285 -8.09 -1.84 -7.10
C ILE A 285 -9.43 -1.31 -7.63
N LEU A 286 -10.00 -0.29 -6.98
CA LEU A 286 -11.28 0.32 -7.38
C LEU A 286 -11.25 0.83 -8.82
N TYR A 287 -10.15 1.47 -9.22
CA TYR A 287 -10.00 2.09 -10.53
C TYR A 287 -9.37 1.16 -11.58
N ALA A 288 -8.86 -0.02 -11.20
CA ALA A 288 -8.23 -0.96 -12.14
C ALA A 288 -9.16 -1.42 -13.28
N THR A 289 -10.47 -1.41 -13.06
CA THR A 289 -11.48 -1.78 -14.06
C THR A 289 -12.23 -0.58 -14.65
N GLN A 290 -11.99 0.62 -14.13
CA GLN A 290 -12.65 1.82 -14.63
C GLN A 290 -11.98 2.30 -15.92
N SER A 291 -12.77 2.89 -16.80
CA SER A 291 -12.23 3.55 -17.97
C SER A 291 -11.38 4.73 -17.50
N GLY A 292 -10.09 4.70 -17.81
CA GLY A 292 -9.19 5.82 -17.56
C GLY A 292 -9.70 7.10 -18.23
N THR A 293 -9.16 8.22 -17.78
CA THR A 293 -9.34 9.57 -18.35
C THR A 293 -8.87 9.64 -19.82
N GLY A 294 -8.08 8.67 -20.26
CA GLY A 294 -7.43 8.66 -21.56
C GLY A 294 -6.31 9.69 -21.65
N ALA A 295 -5.77 10.14 -20.52
CA ALA A 295 -4.76 11.20 -20.46
C ALA A 295 -3.47 10.72 -19.80
N GLY A 296 -2.32 11.18 -20.31
CA GLY A 296 -1.00 10.93 -19.77
C GLY A 296 -0.25 12.24 -19.55
N LEU A 297 0.46 12.34 -18.44
CA LEU A 297 1.33 13.47 -18.10
C LEU A 297 2.78 13.04 -18.31
N VAL A 298 3.52 13.73 -19.19
CA VAL A 298 4.94 13.48 -19.41
C VAL A 298 5.71 14.67 -18.88
N PHE A 299 6.51 14.47 -17.84
CA PHE A 299 7.34 15.49 -17.21
C PHE A 299 8.82 15.20 -17.45
N SER A 300 9.57 16.24 -17.86
CA SER A 300 11.01 16.14 -18.05
C SER A 300 11.71 17.35 -17.45
N PRO A 301 12.36 17.21 -16.27
CA PRO A 301 13.06 18.30 -15.59
C PRO A 301 13.95 19.15 -16.51
N LEU A 302 13.96 20.47 -16.27
CA LEU A 302 14.72 21.44 -17.06
C LEU A 302 16.21 21.09 -17.20
N ASP A 303 16.83 20.57 -16.14
CA ASP A 303 18.25 20.20 -16.13
C ASP A 303 18.59 19.07 -17.11
N PHE A 304 17.58 18.36 -17.62
CA PHE A 304 17.72 17.28 -18.60
C PHE A 304 17.55 17.73 -20.05
N ASN A 305 17.20 19.00 -20.29
CA ASN A 305 17.01 19.60 -21.63
C ASN A 305 18.24 20.38 -22.13
N SER A 306 19.43 20.13 -21.56
CA SER A 306 20.69 20.70 -22.06
C SER A 306 20.96 20.24 -23.50
N PRO A 307 21.48 21.11 -24.41
CA PRO A 307 21.86 20.72 -25.77
C PRO A 307 22.92 19.61 -25.83
N VAL A 308 23.50 19.25 -24.68
CA VAL A 308 24.46 18.16 -24.49
C VAL A 308 23.76 16.77 -24.36
N LEU A 309 22.44 16.70 -24.12
CA LEU A 309 21.73 15.45 -23.79
C LEU A 309 20.52 15.17 -24.71
N PRO A 310 20.73 14.68 -25.95
CA PRO A 310 19.65 14.27 -26.86
C PRO A 310 18.88 13.01 -26.42
N SER A 311 19.13 12.47 -25.21
CA SER A 311 18.46 11.27 -24.69
C SER A 311 17.08 11.58 -24.11
N ALA A 312 16.89 12.71 -23.41
CA ALA A 312 15.60 13.08 -22.83
C ALA A 312 14.54 13.35 -23.92
N ASN A 313 14.90 14.11 -24.97
CA ASN A 313 13.98 14.35 -26.10
C ASN A 313 13.58 13.05 -26.80
N ARG A 314 14.51 12.11 -26.98
CA ARG A 314 14.21 10.79 -27.54
C ARG A 314 13.30 9.97 -26.64
N GLU A 315 13.50 10.02 -25.33
CA GLU A 315 12.61 9.37 -24.36
C GLU A 315 11.19 9.95 -24.45
N ILE A 316 11.06 11.29 -24.41
CA ILE A 316 9.78 11.99 -24.54
C ILE A 316 9.08 11.63 -25.84
N GLU A 317 9.77 11.70 -26.99
CA GLU A 317 9.22 11.39 -28.31
C GLU A 317 8.72 9.94 -28.39
N ASN A 318 9.52 9.00 -27.93
CA ASN A 318 9.20 7.59 -27.99
C ASN A 318 8.04 7.24 -27.02
N VAL A 319 8.05 7.74 -25.77
CA VAL A 319 6.93 7.53 -24.82
C VAL A 319 5.67 8.16 -25.40
N SER A 320 5.80 9.36 -25.95
CA SER A 320 4.65 10.06 -26.53
C SER A 320 4.07 9.32 -27.72
N LYS A 321 4.93 8.72 -28.55
CA LYS A 321 4.51 7.88 -29.67
C LYS A 321 3.80 6.62 -29.20
N GLU A 322 4.36 5.90 -28.24
CA GLU A 322 3.77 4.66 -27.71
C GLU A 322 2.42 4.92 -27.04
N LEU A 323 2.31 5.96 -26.21
CA LEU A 323 1.03 6.36 -25.58
C LEU A 323 -0.01 6.82 -26.62
N SER A 324 0.41 7.55 -27.65
CA SER A 324 -0.50 7.97 -28.73
C SER A 324 -1.04 6.78 -29.53
N GLN A 325 -0.23 5.73 -29.72
CA GLN A 325 -0.65 4.49 -30.41
C GLN A 325 -1.76 3.75 -29.65
N ILE A 326 -1.84 3.91 -28.33
CA ILE A 326 -2.91 3.35 -27.49
C ILE A 326 -4.01 4.38 -27.18
N ASN A 327 -4.11 5.46 -27.96
CA ASN A 327 -5.12 6.53 -27.85
C ASN A 327 -5.12 7.25 -26.50
N ILE A 328 -3.93 7.49 -25.91
CA ILE A 328 -3.78 8.35 -24.74
C ILE A 328 -3.43 9.78 -25.21
N HIS A 329 -4.19 10.77 -24.75
CA HIS A 329 -3.90 12.19 -24.93
C HIS A 329 -2.77 12.62 -24.00
N ILE A 330 -1.76 13.29 -24.53
CA ILE A 330 -0.51 13.51 -23.79
C ILE A 330 -0.34 14.98 -23.49
N HIS A 331 -0.25 15.31 -22.20
CA HIS A 331 0.15 16.61 -21.71
C HIS A 331 1.64 16.59 -21.35
N GLN A 332 2.43 17.43 -22.00
CA GLN A 332 3.88 17.47 -21.81
C GLN A 332 4.29 18.68 -20.97
N LEU A 333 4.92 18.43 -19.82
CA LEU A 333 5.58 19.43 -18.98
C LEU A 333 7.09 19.37 -19.24
N VAL A 334 7.49 20.00 -20.35
CA VAL A 334 8.86 19.97 -20.89
C VAL A 334 9.40 21.39 -21.12
N GLY A 335 10.72 21.56 -21.23
CA GLY A 335 11.34 22.86 -21.44
C GLY A 335 10.91 23.87 -20.38
N LYS A 336 10.48 25.07 -20.78
CA LYS A 336 10.03 26.12 -19.85
C LYS A 336 8.83 25.72 -18.97
N GLN A 337 8.07 24.68 -19.36
CA GLN A 337 6.94 24.17 -18.58
C GLN A 337 7.35 23.14 -17.52
N ALA A 338 8.58 22.61 -17.58
CA ALA A 338 9.09 21.64 -16.61
C ALA A 338 9.54 22.31 -15.30
N THR A 339 8.61 23.00 -14.65
CA THR A 339 8.82 23.61 -13.34
C THR A 339 8.15 22.76 -12.25
N MET A 340 8.71 22.79 -11.03
CA MET A 340 8.08 22.14 -9.88
C MET A 340 6.67 22.69 -9.60
N TYR A 341 6.46 23.98 -9.86
CA TYR A 341 5.15 24.61 -9.76
C TYR A 341 4.14 23.97 -10.71
N ASN A 342 4.49 23.85 -12.00
CA ASN A 342 3.60 23.25 -12.99
C ASN A 342 3.37 21.77 -12.73
N LEU A 343 4.41 21.01 -12.36
CA LEU A 343 4.26 19.62 -11.98
C LEU A 343 3.27 19.51 -10.81
N SER A 344 3.49 20.25 -9.73
CA SER A 344 2.61 20.26 -8.55
C SER A 344 1.16 20.61 -8.92
N HIS A 345 0.96 21.63 -9.75
CA HIS A 345 -0.37 22.03 -10.22
C HIS A 345 -1.06 20.91 -11.01
N HIS A 346 -0.35 20.23 -11.92
CA HIS A 346 -0.94 19.15 -12.71
C HIS A 346 -1.19 17.89 -11.87
N LEU A 347 -0.31 17.55 -10.92
CA LEU A 347 -0.54 16.45 -9.99
C LEU A 347 -1.81 16.64 -9.17
N GLN A 348 -2.19 17.89 -8.86
CA GLN A 348 -3.37 18.20 -8.06
C GLN A 348 -4.66 18.38 -8.87
N HIS A 349 -4.56 18.87 -10.12
CA HIS A 349 -5.73 19.35 -10.86
C HIS A 349 -5.92 18.76 -12.24
N TYR A 350 -4.88 18.18 -12.84
CA TYR A 350 -4.99 17.59 -14.16
C TYR A 350 -5.39 16.12 -14.05
N PRO A 351 -6.48 15.68 -14.69
CA PRO A 351 -6.82 14.26 -14.72
C PRO A 351 -5.84 13.52 -15.62
N TYR A 352 -5.15 12.51 -15.09
CA TYR A 352 -4.27 11.63 -15.86
C TYR A 352 -4.34 10.19 -15.33
N ASP A 353 -4.13 9.23 -16.23
CA ASP A 353 -4.03 7.81 -15.91
C ASP A 353 -2.57 7.39 -15.70
N LEU A 354 -1.64 8.10 -16.34
CA LEU A 354 -0.22 7.78 -16.34
C LEU A 354 0.62 9.05 -16.17
N LEU A 355 1.56 9.00 -15.24
CA LEU A 355 2.62 9.99 -15.10
C LEU A 355 3.95 9.36 -15.49
N HIS A 356 4.60 9.90 -16.52
CA HIS A 356 5.96 9.54 -16.90
C HIS A 356 6.91 10.66 -16.50
N ILE A 357 7.94 10.34 -15.69
CA ILE A 357 9.01 11.27 -15.33
C ILE A 357 10.30 10.81 -16.03
N CYS A 358 10.82 11.62 -16.95
CA CYS A 358 12.06 11.31 -17.65
C CYS A 358 13.26 11.34 -16.68
N SER A 359 14.09 10.28 -16.70
CA SER A 359 15.15 10.06 -15.69
C SER A 359 16.52 9.64 -16.25
N HIS A 360 16.75 9.72 -17.58
CA HIS A 360 18.01 9.35 -18.26
C HIS A 360 18.50 7.89 -18.06
N GLY A 361 17.78 7.04 -17.31
CA GLY A 361 18.35 5.86 -16.67
C GLY A 361 17.91 4.47 -17.18
N GLY A 362 17.19 4.32 -18.30
CA GLY A 362 16.76 2.98 -18.70
C GLY A 362 16.20 2.81 -20.10
N LYS A 363 16.22 1.56 -20.59
CA LYS A 363 15.37 1.11 -21.69
C LYS A 363 14.00 0.80 -21.12
N TYR A 364 12.94 1.43 -21.61
CA TYR A 364 11.57 1.06 -21.27
C TYR A 364 10.94 0.19 -22.37
N ARG A 365 9.94 -0.59 -21.99
CA ARG A 365 9.00 -1.24 -22.90
C ARG A 365 7.61 -0.98 -22.34
N VAL A 366 6.77 -0.24 -23.06
CA VAL A 366 5.33 -0.24 -22.76
C VAL A 366 4.80 -1.62 -23.13
N ARG A 367 4.47 -2.43 -22.11
CA ARG A 367 3.68 -3.65 -22.32
C ARG A 367 2.23 -3.22 -22.47
N GLU A 368 1.52 -3.80 -23.44
CA GLU A 368 0.09 -3.61 -23.61
C GLU A 368 -0.63 -3.93 -22.28
N PHE A 369 -1.14 -2.91 -21.62
CA PHE A 369 -2.22 -3.09 -20.65
C PHE A 369 -3.44 -3.45 -21.49
N ALA A 370 -3.71 -4.76 -21.60
CA ALA A 370 -4.83 -5.28 -22.36
C ALA A 370 -6.13 -4.62 -21.88
N ARG A 371 -6.66 -3.72 -22.72
CA ARG A 371 -8.04 -3.26 -22.62
C ARG A 371 -8.93 -4.47 -22.91
N ASN A 372 -9.53 -5.04 -21.86
CA ASN A 372 -10.72 -5.85 -22.05
C ASN A 372 -11.89 -4.87 -22.24
N SER A 373 -12.23 -4.63 -23.51
CA SER A 373 -13.55 -4.16 -23.92
C SER A 373 -14.63 -5.18 -23.60
#